data_AF-A0A7S1D1Y8-F1
#
_entry.id   AF-A0A7S1D1Y8-F1
#
_cell.length_a   1.000
_cell.length_b   1.000
_cell.length_c   1.000
_cell.angle_alpha   90.00
_cell.angle_beta   90.00
_cell.angle_gamma   90.00
#
_symmetry.space_group_name_H-M   'P 1'
#
loop_
_entity.id
_entity.type
_entity.pdbx_description
1 polymer ?
#
loop_
_entity_poly.entity_id
_entity_poly.type
_entity_poly.pdbx_seq_one_letter_code
_entity_poly.pdbx_strand_id
1 'polypeptide(L)'
;ADRERPGSSRMAARSPAAAKSLYRRILRAHERYLPYEMRELGTTYVRSEFKLHKSVSKEDQLNQFFGAWEDYLDQILVTARAQESLSSGAMDDKRNSGGSSVFDFGKELPSDIELSDEQVEQLRNLEEETKKAH
;
A
#
# COMPACT_ATOMS: atom_id res chain seq x y z
N ALA A 1 13.92 28.01 0.90
CA ALA A 1 12.56 27.94 1.44
C ALA A 1 12.19 26.47 1.46
N ASP A 2 12.55 25.85 2.57
CA ASP A 2 12.49 24.40 2.80
C ASP A 2 11.03 24.01 3.06
N ARG A 3 10.48 23.13 2.23
CA ARG A 3 9.13 22.57 2.43
C ARG A 3 9.28 21.28 3.23
N GLU A 4 9.51 21.45 4.53
CA GLU A 4 9.28 20.43 5.54
C GLU A 4 7.87 19.86 5.34
N ARG A 5 7.77 18.62 4.85
CA ARG A 5 6.53 17.84 4.90
C ARG A 5 6.12 17.77 6.38
N PRO A 6 4.88 18.12 6.76
CA PRO A 6 4.46 17.91 8.14
C PRO A 6 4.53 16.41 8.40
N GLY A 7 5.49 16.02 9.25
CA GLY A 7 5.72 14.66 9.66
C GLY A 7 4.41 14.03 10.10
N SER A 8 4.21 12.79 9.67
CA SER A 8 3.14 11.91 10.13
C SER A 8 3.32 11.65 11.63
N SER A 9 2.96 12.65 12.45
CA SER A 9 2.99 12.57 13.91
C SER A 9 1.77 11.81 14.36
N ARG A 10 1.91 10.48 14.32
CA ARG A 10 1.03 9.56 15.02
C ARG A 10 1.87 8.42 15.60
N MET A 11 2.82 8.78 16.46
CA MET A 11 3.39 7.82 17.41
C MET A 11 2.38 7.53 18.53
N ALA A 12 1.21 7.00 18.16
CA ALA A 12 0.37 6.28 19.10
C ALA A 12 1.03 4.93 19.33
N ALA A 13 1.21 4.53 20.59
CA ALA A 13 1.78 3.24 20.97
C ALA A 13 1.20 2.12 20.08
N ARG A 14 2.05 1.51 19.26
CA ARG A 14 1.68 0.48 18.28
C ARG A 14 1.33 -0.80 19.01
N SER A 15 0.09 -0.82 19.48
CA SER A 15 -0.46 -1.91 20.27
C SER A 15 -1.08 -2.99 19.38
N PRO A 16 -1.26 -4.22 19.91
CA PRO A 16 -2.03 -5.25 19.24
C PRO A 16 -3.46 -4.80 18.87
N ALA A 17 -4.03 -3.86 19.63
CA ALA A 17 -5.34 -3.26 19.33
C ALA A 17 -5.28 -2.37 18.09
N ALA A 18 -4.21 -1.56 17.94
CA ALA A 18 -3.98 -0.76 16.74
C ALA A 18 -3.81 -1.66 15.50
N ALA A 19 -3.06 -2.76 15.60
CA ALA A 19 -2.86 -3.69 14.49
C ALA A 19 -4.19 -4.31 14.04
N LYS A 20 -5.02 -4.75 14.99
CA LYS A 20 -6.37 -5.28 14.71
C LYS A 20 -7.26 -4.24 14.04
N SER A 21 -7.18 -2.98 14.46
CA SER A 21 -7.95 -1.88 13.87
C SER A 21 -7.54 -1.62 12.42
N LEU A 22 -6.24 -1.49 12.17
CA LEU A 22 -5.66 -1.29 10.84
C LEU A 22 -6.03 -2.44 9.89
N TYR A 23 -5.83 -3.68 10.34
CA TYR A 23 -6.21 -4.89 9.59
C TYR A 23 -7.69 -4.85 9.15
N ARG A 24 -8.61 -4.54 10.06
CA ARG A 24 -10.05 -4.44 9.73
C ARG A 24 -10.35 -3.31 8.76
N ARG A 25 -9.67 -2.16 8.88
CA ARG A 25 -9.84 -1.03 7.97
C ARG A 25 -9.41 -1.40 6.55
N ILE A 26 -8.27 -2.07 6.39
CA ILE A 26 -7.77 -2.54 5.10
C ILE A 26 -8.76 -3.50 4.45
N LEU A 27 -9.23 -4.52 5.17
CA LEU A 27 -10.19 -5.48 4.61
C LEU A 27 -11.51 -4.84 4.18
N ARG A 28 -12.00 -3.85 4.93
CA ARG A 28 -13.19 -3.08 4.53
C ARG A 28 -12.94 -2.24 3.28
N ALA A 29 -11.74 -1.67 3.14
CA ALA A 29 -11.38 -0.92 1.95
C ALA A 29 -11.28 -1.85 0.73
N HIS A 30 -10.70 -3.05 0.88
CA HIS A 30 -10.70 -4.08 -0.15
C HIS A 30 -12.11 -4.47 -0.59
N GLU A 31 -13.02 -4.70 0.36
CA GLU A 31 -14.40 -5.07 0.05
C GLU A 31 -15.14 -4.00 -0.75
N ARG A 32 -14.95 -2.73 -0.40
CA ARG A 32 -15.68 -1.59 -0.96
C ARG A 32 -15.13 -1.07 -2.27
N TYR A 33 -13.81 -1.06 -2.41
CA TYR A 33 -13.15 -0.27 -3.45
C TYR A 33 -12.34 -1.10 -4.43
N LEU A 34 -11.90 -2.31 -4.06
CA LEU A 34 -11.12 -3.15 -4.99
C LEU A 34 -12.04 -4.02 -5.87
N PRO A 35 -11.72 -4.18 -7.17
CA PRO A 35 -12.31 -5.21 -8.01
C PRO A 35 -12.12 -6.62 -7.43
N TYR A 36 -13.00 -7.55 -7.81
CA TYR A 36 -13.03 -8.92 -7.27
C TYR A 36 -11.67 -9.62 -7.28
N GLU A 37 -11.00 -9.64 -8.45
CA GLU A 37 -9.70 -10.29 -8.65
C GLU A 37 -8.62 -9.74 -7.71
N MET A 38 -8.53 -8.41 -7.60
CA MET A 38 -7.55 -7.75 -6.73
C MET A 38 -7.88 -7.95 -5.25
N ARG A 39 -9.16 -8.00 -4.90
CA ARG A 39 -9.61 -8.22 -3.52
C ARG A 39 -9.23 -9.62 -3.03
N GLU A 40 -9.39 -10.65 -3.84
CA GLU A 40 -9.08 -12.03 -3.45
C GLU A 40 -7.58 -12.19 -3.15
N LEU A 41 -6.73 -11.73 -4.07
CA LEU A 41 -5.29 -11.72 -3.91
C LEU A 41 -4.86 -10.85 -2.70
N GLY A 42 -5.34 -9.61 -2.65
CA GLY A 42 -5.00 -8.65 -1.61
C GLY A 42 -5.44 -9.12 -0.21
N THR A 43 -6.63 -9.69 -0.08
CA THR A 43 -7.12 -10.21 1.20
C THR A 43 -6.26 -11.35 1.72
N THR A 44 -5.84 -12.25 0.84
CA THR A 44 -4.97 -13.38 1.19
C THR A 44 -3.60 -12.88 1.66
N TYR A 45 -3.03 -11.92 0.94
CA TYR A 45 -1.74 -11.33 1.29
C TYR A 45 -1.77 -10.55 2.61
N VAL A 46 -2.78 -9.71 2.84
CA VAL A 46 -2.95 -8.99 4.12
C VAL A 46 -3.03 -9.96 5.29
N ARG A 47 -3.73 -11.09 5.11
CA ARG A 47 -3.85 -12.13 6.14
C ARG A 47 -2.51 -12.79 6.45
N SER A 48 -1.70 -13.13 5.45
CA SER A 48 -0.39 -13.74 5.67
C SER A 48 0.56 -12.78 6.37
N GLU A 49 0.65 -11.54 5.89
CA GLU A 49 1.58 -10.55 6.43
C GLU A 49 1.27 -10.17 7.87
N PHE A 50 0.00 -9.89 8.19
CA PHE A 50 -0.40 -9.60 9.56
C PHE A 50 -0.27 -10.81 10.49
N LYS A 51 -0.23 -12.04 9.96
CA LYS A 51 0.04 -13.25 10.75
C LYS A 51 1.54 -13.41 11.02
N LEU A 52 2.38 -13.19 10.02
CA LEU A 52 3.85 -13.24 10.15
C LEU A 52 4.38 -12.18 11.12
N HIS A 53 3.79 -10.99 11.11
CA HIS A 53 4.24 -9.88 11.95
C HIS A 53 3.68 -9.89 13.39
N LYS A 54 2.97 -10.95 13.82
CA LYS A 54 2.40 -11.03 15.18
C LYS A 54 3.46 -11.16 16.28
N SER A 55 4.59 -11.80 15.96
CA SER A 55 5.65 -12.12 16.93
C SER A 55 6.89 -11.24 16.79
N VAL A 56 6.88 -10.25 15.89
CA VAL A 56 8.00 -9.32 15.72
C VAL A 56 8.04 -8.38 16.92
N SER A 57 9.17 -8.38 17.64
CA SER A 57 9.38 -7.54 18.83
C SER A 57 10.27 -6.32 18.59
N LYS A 58 10.88 -6.20 17.41
CA LYS A 58 11.71 -5.04 17.04
C LYS A 58 10.81 -3.84 16.75
N GLU A 59 10.93 -2.80 17.55
CA GLU A 59 10.08 -1.60 17.46
C GLU A 59 10.22 -0.89 16.12
N ASP A 60 11.43 -0.80 15.56
CA ASP A 60 11.66 -0.16 14.26
C ASP A 60 10.96 -0.91 13.10
N GLN A 61 10.97 -2.24 13.13
CA GLN A 61 10.29 -3.05 12.11
C GLN A 61 8.77 -2.93 12.24
N LEU A 62 8.25 -2.89 13.47
CA LEU A 62 6.83 -2.56 13.69
C LEU A 62 6.54 -1.13 13.23
N ASN A 63 7.48 -0.19 13.40
CA ASN A 63 7.34 1.20 12.97
C ASN A 63 7.24 1.34 11.45
N GLN A 64 8.05 0.60 10.72
CA GLN A 64 7.98 0.53 9.26
C GLN A 64 6.72 -0.20 8.81
N PHE A 65 6.38 -1.32 9.45
CA PHE A 65 5.22 -2.14 9.10
C PHE A 65 3.92 -1.32 9.11
N PHE A 66 3.52 -0.72 10.24
CA PHE A 66 2.24 0.01 10.22
C PHE A 66 2.30 1.25 9.33
N GLY A 67 3.46 1.90 9.18
CA GLY A 67 3.59 3.06 8.28
C GLY A 67 3.25 2.66 6.85
N ALA A 68 3.89 1.59 6.34
CA ALA A 68 3.63 1.07 5.01
C ALA A 68 2.16 0.65 4.81
N TRP A 69 1.54 0.02 5.82
CA TRP A 69 0.15 -0.42 5.73
C TRP A 69 -0.89 0.71 5.89
N GLU A 70 -0.56 1.77 6.64
CA GLU A 70 -1.36 2.99 6.70
C GLU A 70 -1.29 3.74 5.37
N ASP A 71 -0.10 3.89 4.80
CA ASP A 71 0.11 4.49 3.48
C ASP A 71 -0.63 3.72 2.39
N TYR A 72 -0.58 2.39 2.41
CA TYR A 72 -1.32 1.53 1.49
C TYR A 72 -2.84 1.72 1.61
N LEU A 73 -3.36 1.78 2.84
CA LEU A 73 -4.78 2.05 3.07
C LEU A 73 -5.19 3.42 2.52
N ASP A 74 -4.39 4.45 2.78
CA ASP A 74 -4.67 5.80 2.30
C ASP A 74 -4.67 5.86 0.77
N GLN A 75 -3.79 5.13 0.10
CA GLN A 75 -3.79 5.00 -1.37
C GLN A 75 -5.10 4.43 -1.89
N ILE A 76 -5.59 3.32 -1.32
CA ILE A 76 -6.88 2.73 -1.72
C ILE A 76 -8.00 3.76 -1.59
N LEU A 77 -8.02 4.51 -0.48
CA LEU A 77 -9.06 5.50 -0.22
C LEU A 77 -8.96 6.72 -1.15
N VAL A 78 -7.76 7.14 -1.52
CA VAL A 78 -7.54 8.24 -2.48
C VAL A 78 -8.01 7.84 -3.87
N THR A 79 -7.61 6.66 -4.35
CA THR A 79 -8.07 6.13 -5.65
C THR A 79 -9.59 5.98 -5.67
N ALA A 80 -10.20 5.44 -4.61
CA ALA A 80 -11.65 5.33 -4.49
C ALA A 80 -12.36 6.69 -4.61
N ARG A 81 -11.89 7.71 -3.90
CA ARG A 81 -12.46 9.07 -3.97
C ARG A 81 -12.33 9.68 -5.36
N ALA A 82 -11.19 9.47 -6.03
CA ALA A 82 -11.00 9.93 -7.39
C ALA A 82 -12.03 9.28 -8.33
N GLN A 83 -12.24 7.97 -8.23
CA GLN A 83 -13.27 7.27 -9.00
C GLN A 83 -14.69 7.76 -8.70
N GLU A 84 -15.04 7.97 -7.43
CA GLU A 84 -16.34 8.53 -7.03
C GLU A 84 -16.55 9.95 -7.59
N SER A 85 -15.51 10.79 -7.60
CA SER A 85 -15.59 12.15 -8.18
C SER A 85 -15.75 12.17 -9.70
N LEU A 86 -15.15 11.20 -10.41
CA LEU A 86 -15.34 11.02 -11.85
C LEU A 86 -16.76 10.53 -12.15
N SER A 87 -17.26 9.56 -11.39
CA SER A 87 -18.62 9.02 -11.56
C SER A 87 -19.73 10.04 -11.25
N SER A 88 -19.47 11.03 -10.39
CA SER A 88 -20.43 12.08 -10.03
C SER A 88 -20.39 13.30 -10.96
N GLY A 89 -19.57 13.27 -12.01
CA GLY A 89 -19.47 14.34 -13.02
C GLY A 89 -18.83 15.62 -12.50
N ALA A 90 -18.06 15.55 -11.40
CA ALA A 90 -17.49 16.71 -10.72
C ALA A 90 -16.10 17.14 -11.26
N MET A 91 -15.62 16.54 -12.35
CA MET A 91 -14.40 16.97 -13.05
C MET A 91 -14.63 17.05 -14.57
N ASP A 92 -14.68 18.27 -15.10
CA ASP A 92 -14.42 18.58 -16.51
C ASP A 92 -12.90 18.73 -16.67
N ASP A 93 -12.16 17.61 -16.73
CA ASP A 93 -10.72 17.66 -17.02
C ASP A 93 -10.39 16.89 -18.29
N LYS A 94 -10.02 17.66 -19.30
CA LYS A 94 -9.69 17.27 -20.66
C LYS A 94 -8.35 16.54 -20.66
N ARG A 95 -8.32 15.30 -20.19
CA ARG A 95 -7.16 14.39 -20.35
C ARG A 95 -7.44 13.35 -21.42
N ASN A 96 -6.92 13.65 -22.61
CA ASN A 96 -6.75 12.69 -23.69
C ASN A 96 -5.65 11.69 -23.31
N SER A 97 -6.03 10.55 -22.73
CA SER A 97 -5.19 9.36 -22.67
C SER A 97 -6.05 8.13 -22.95
N GLY A 98 -6.02 7.65 -24.20
CA GLY A 98 -6.63 6.40 -24.64
C GLY A 98 -5.89 5.19 -24.06
N GLY A 99 -6.07 4.94 -22.76
CA GLY A 99 -5.60 3.75 -22.05
C GLY A 99 -6.67 3.29 -21.07
N SER A 100 -6.88 1.98 -21.00
CA SER A 100 -7.98 1.31 -20.27
C SER A 100 -8.27 1.89 -18.88
N SER A 101 -9.46 2.52 -18.74
CA SER A 101 -10.01 3.11 -17.50
C SER A 101 -10.24 2.11 -16.35
N VAL A 102 -9.94 0.82 -16.53
CA VAL A 102 -10.40 -0.24 -15.62
C VAL A 102 -9.41 -0.50 -14.47
N PHE A 103 -8.16 -0.05 -14.55
CA PHE A 103 -7.09 -0.50 -13.64
C PHE A 103 -6.16 0.59 -13.10
N ASP A 104 -6.62 1.83 -12.91
CA ASP A 104 -5.80 2.87 -12.26
C ASP A 104 -5.74 2.70 -10.73
N PHE A 105 -5.27 1.53 -10.29
CA PHE A 105 -4.99 1.21 -8.89
C PHE A 105 -3.49 1.16 -8.66
N GLY A 106 -3.00 1.92 -7.68
CA GLY A 106 -1.59 1.95 -7.29
C GLY A 106 -0.98 3.34 -7.37
N LYS A 107 0.34 3.41 -7.18
CA LYS A 107 1.13 4.65 -7.33
C LYS A 107 2.06 4.49 -8.52
N GLU A 108 2.08 5.46 -9.40
CA GLU A 108 3.10 5.53 -10.45
C GLU A 108 4.46 5.77 -9.79
N LEU A 109 5.37 4.83 -10.04
CA LEU A 109 6.72 4.85 -9.49
C LEU A 109 7.59 5.80 -10.33
N PRO A 110 8.36 6.71 -9.70
CA PRO A 110 9.35 7.50 -10.42
C PRO A 110 10.37 6.59 -11.13
N SER A 111 10.91 7.05 -12.27
CA SER A 111 12.00 6.33 -12.95
C SER A 111 13.26 6.23 -12.10
N ASP A 112 13.47 7.20 -11.22
CA ASP A 112 14.72 7.40 -10.48
C ASP A 112 14.56 7.02 -9.00
N ILE A 113 13.99 5.85 -8.72
CA ILE A 113 13.84 5.36 -7.34
C ILE A 113 15.21 4.91 -6.82
N GLU A 114 15.64 5.54 -5.72
CA GLU A 114 16.76 5.08 -4.92
C GLU A 114 16.30 3.93 -3.99
N LEU A 115 16.97 2.78 -4.09
CA LEU A 115 16.72 1.61 -3.25
C LEU A 115 17.74 1.55 -2.12
N SER A 116 17.29 1.22 -0.90
CA SER A 116 18.19 0.94 0.23
C SER A 116 19.06 -0.29 -0.05
N ASP A 117 20.27 -0.33 0.52
CA ASP A 117 21.18 -1.48 0.44
C ASP A 117 20.48 -2.81 0.81
N GLU A 118 19.63 -2.79 1.84
CA GLU A 118 18.85 -3.96 2.27
C GLU A 118 17.81 -4.38 1.22
N GLN A 119 17.17 -3.42 0.56
CA GLN A 119 16.17 -3.69 -0.48
C GLN A 119 16.84 -4.24 -1.76
N VAL A 120 18.03 -3.73 -2.10
CA VAL A 120 18.84 -4.25 -3.20
C VAL A 120 19.27 -5.69 -2.92
N GLU A 121 19.68 -5.99 -1.67
CA GLU A 121 20.02 -7.36 -1.27
C GLU A 121 18.82 -8.30 -1.35
N GLN A 122 17.64 -7.89 -0.87
CA GLN A 122 16.42 -8.66 -1.00
C GLN A 122 16.06 -8.96 -2.46
N LEU A 123 16.22 -7.99 -3.37
CA LEU A 123 15.99 -8.20 -4.79
C LEU A 123 16.98 -9.19 -5.41
N ARG A 124 18.26 -9.11 -5.03
CA ARG A 124 19.27 -10.08 -5.48
C ARG A 124 18.94 -11.50 -5.03
N ASN A 125 18.49 -11.67 -3.78
CA ASN A 125 18.08 -12.97 -3.26
C ASN A 125 16.88 -13.53 -4.04
N LEU A 126 15.89 -12.69 -4.35
CA LEU A 126 14.75 -13.09 -5.17
C LEU A 126 15.17 -13.51 -6.59
N GLU A 127 16.12 -12.79 -7.20
CA GLU A 127 16.68 -13.13 -8.50
C GLU A 127 17.37 -14.51 -8.48
N GLU A 128 18.13 -14.83 -7.43
CA GLU A 128 18.74 -16.16 -7.29
C GLU A 128 17.72 -17.28 -7.06
N GLU A 129 16.69 -17.03 -6.26
CA GLU A 129 15.61 -18.01 -6.02
C GLU A 129 14.85 -18.34 -7.30
N THR A 130 14.53 -17.33 -8.13
CA THR A 130 13.86 -17.55 -9.42
C THR A 130 14.72 -18.32 -10.41
N LYS A 131 16.04 -18.10 -10.42
CA LYS A 131 16.99 -18.88 -11.24
C LYS A 131 17.13 -20.33 -10.78
N LYS A 132 17.00 -20.60 -9.47
CA LYS A 132 17.03 -21.97 -8.92
C LYS A 132 15.72 -22.74 -9.13
N ALA A 133 14.61 -22.03 -9.33
CA ALA A 133 13.29 -22.62 -9.54
C ALA A 133 13.03 -23.09 -10.99
N HIS A 134 14.01 -22.93 -11.90
CA HIS A 134 14.00 -23.41 -13.28
C HIS A 134 15.12 -24.42 -13.51
#